data_AF-A0A920GX38-F1
#
_entry.id   AF-A0A920GX38-F1
#
_cell.length_a   1.000
_cell.length_b   1.000
_cell.length_c   1.000
_cell.angle_alpha   90.00
_cell.angle_beta   90.00
_cell.angle_gamma   90.00
#
_symmetry.space_group_name_H-M   'P 1'
#
loop_
_entity.id
_entity.type
_entity.pdbx_description
1 polymer ?
#
loop_
_entity_poly.entity_id
_entity_poly.type
_entity_poly.pdbx_seq_one_letter_code
_entity_poly.pdbx_strand_id
1 'polypeptide(L)' 'MLIDLKKIRINLEDAKKVRNGLSIDYNAQLKNKRLVRIYTETELFVGLGEILENKLFPKRLLATN' A
#
# COMPACT_ATOMS: atom_id res chain seq x y z
N MET A 1 0.00 9.02 15.84
CA MET A 1 -0.62 7.68 15.81
C MET A 1 -0.82 7.26 14.36
N LEU A 2 -0.52 6.02 13.96
CA LEU A 2 -0.78 5.53 12.58
C LEU A 2 -2.27 5.30 12.26
N ILE A 3 -3.15 5.53 13.25
CA ILE A 3 -4.61 5.37 13.16
C ILE A 3 -5.24 6.28 12.10
N ASP A 4 -4.68 7.47 11.89
CA ASP A 4 -5.22 8.48 10.95
C ASP A 4 -4.88 8.18 9.48
N LEU A 5 -3.98 7.23 9.23
CA LEU A 5 -3.65 6.78 7.88
C LEU A 5 -4.73 5.84 7.37
N LYS A 6 -5.24 6.12 6.16
CA LYS A 6 -6.23 5.25 5.54
C LYS A 6 -5.64 3.87 5.31
N LYS A 7 -6.42 2.85 5.65
CA LYS A 7 -6.10 1.45 5.37
C LYS A 7 -6.54 1.12 3.94
N ILE A 8 -5.64 0.52 3.18
CA ILE A 8 -5.93 -0.04 1.85
C ILE A 8 -5.63 -1.53 1.84
N ARG A 9 -6.42 -2.28 1.07
CA ARG A 9 -6.20 -3.70 0.82
C ARG A 9 -5.77 -3.89 -0.63
N ILE A 10 -4.79 -4.75 -0.86
CA ILE A 10 -4.30 -5.14 -2.18
C ILE A 10 -4.35 -6.66 -2.31
N ASN A 11 -4.57 -7.13 -3.54
CA ASN A 11 -4.60 -8.56 -3.85
C ASN A 11 -3.21 -9.20 -3.66
N LEU A 12 -3.16 -10.53 -3.71
CA LEU A 12 -1.92 -11.28 -3.48
C LEU A 12 -0.83 -10.98 -4.52
N GLU A 13 -1.19 -10.75 -5.78
CA GLU A 13 -0.23 -10.46 -6.85
C GLU A 13 0.46 -9.11 -6.63
N ASP A 14 -0.35 -8.09 -6.35
CA ASP A 14 0.11 -6.75 -6.03
C ASP A 14 0.88 -6.71 -4.72
N ALA A 15 0.48 -7.52 -3.73
CA ALA A 15 1.23 -7.66 -2.49
C ALA A 15 2.65 -8.18 -2.72
N LYS A 16 2.86 -9.12 -3.65
CA LYS A 16 4.21 -9.60 -4.01
C LYS A 16 5.03 -8.48 -4.65
N LYS A 17 4.45 -7.71 -5.57
CA LYS A 17 5.11 -6.57 -6.22
C LYS A 17 5.51 -5.52 -5.18
N VAL A 18 4.57 -5.12 -4.33
CA VAL A 18 4.78 -4.12 -3.26
C VAL A 18 5.84 -4.57 -2.26
N ARG A 19 5.84 -5.84 -1.84
CA ARG A 19 6.88 -6.39 -0.95
C ARG A 19 8.29 -6.30 -1.56
N ASN A 20 8.39 -6.40 -2.87
CA ASN A 20 9.65 -6.21 -3.61
C ASN A 20 9.98 -4.72 -3.87
N GLY A 21 9.23 -3.78 -3.28
CA GLY A 21 9.43 -2.34 -3.48
C GLY A 21 8.87 -1.80 -4.79
N LEU A 22 8.15 -2.62 -5.57
CA LEU A 22 7.58 -2.19 -6.84
C LEU A 22 6.27 -1.42 -6.62
N SER A 23 6.07 -0.38 -7.43
CA SER A 23 4.82 0.38 -7.45
C SER A 23 3.78 -0.36 -8.28
N ILE A 24 2.50 -0.19 -7.93
CA ILE A 24 1.37 -0.82 -8.61
C ILE A 24 0.35 0.25 -9.03
N ASP A 25 -0.44 -0.06 -10.05
CA ASP A 25 -1.62 0.74 -10.36
C ASP A 25 -2.66 0.54 -9.24
N TYR A 26 -3.20 1.64 -8.75
CA TYR A 26 -4.15 1.68 -7.67
C TYR A 26 -5.27 2.67 -8.02
N ASN A 27 -6.24 2.17 -8.79
CA ASN A 27 -7.39 2.92 -9.26
C ASN A 27 -8.49 3.03 -8.18
N ALA A 28 -8.12 3.45 -6.98
CA ALA A 28 -9.12 3.82 -5.98
C ALA A 28 -9.57 5.26 -6.25
N GLN A 29 -10.85 5.56 -6.03
CA GLN A 29 -11.42 6.91 -6.06
C GLN A 29 -10.82 7.89 -5.02
N LEU A 30 -9.68 7.53 -4.42
CA LEU A 30 -8.90 8.34 -3.50
C LEU A 30 -8.18 9.44 -4.29
N LYS A 31 -8.90 10.54 -4.50
CA LYS A 31 -8.44 11.73 -5.25
C LYS A 31 -7.23 12.48 -4.67
N ASN A 32 -6.59 12.01 -3.60
CA ASN A 32 -5.59 12.81 -2.90
C ASN A 32 -4.27 12.07 -2.70
N LYS A 33 -3.16 12.80 -2.92
CA LYS A 33 -1.81 12.41 -2.48
C LYS A 33 -1.85 12.12 -0.99
N ARG A 34 -1.84 10.85 -0.60
CA ARG A 34 -2.04 10.47 0.81
C ARG A 34 -1.19 9.27 1.18
N LEU A 35 -0.56 9.37 2.35
CA LEU A 35 0.10 8.25 3.00
C LEU A 35 -0.97 7.25 3.50
N VAL A 36 -0.75 5.97 3.23
CA VAL A 36 -1.68 4.88 3.52
C VAL A 36 -0.98 3.70 4.17
N ARG A 37 -1.75 2.92 4.92
CA ARG A 37 -1.34 1.61 5.42
C ARG A 37 -1.74 0.54 4.42
N ILE A 38 -0.79 -0.26 3.98
CA ILE A 38 -0.96 -1.33 3.00
C ILE A 38 -1.18 -2.64 3.75
N TYR A 39 -2.28 -3.31 3.42
CA TYR A 39 -2.61 -4.65 3.91
C TYR A 39 -2.89 -5.58 2.73
N THR A 40 -2.66 -6.86 2.92
CA THR A 40 -3.17 -7.89 2.01
C THR A 40 -4.68 -8.05 2.18
N GLU A 41 -5.33 -8.73 1.23
CA GLU A 41 -6.72 -9.18 1.39
C GLU A 41 -6.95 -10.03 2.65
N THR A 42 -5.92 -10.77 3.08
CA THR A 42 -5.90 -11.57 4.32
C THR A 42 -5.61 -10.76 5.59
N GLU A 43 -5.72 -9.43 5.54
CA GLU A 43 -5.51 -8.53 6.68
C GLU A 43 -4.10 -8.50 7.26
N LEU A 44 -3.10 -9.01 6.52
CA LEU A 44 -1.70 -8.93 6.93
C LEU A 44 -1.15 -7.55 6.59
N PHE A 45 -0.56 -6.89 7.57
CA PHE A 45 0.12 -5.62 7.35
C PHE A 45 1.36 -5.84 6.47
N VAL A 46 1.50 -5.04 5.43
CA VAL A 46 2.64 -5.08 4.49
C VAL A 46 3.59 -3.91 4.76
N GLY A 47 3.04 -2.73 5.05
CA GLY A 47 3.82 -1.53 5.29
C GLY A 47 3.05 -0.25 5.00
N LEU A 48 3.79 0.82 4.76
CA LEU A 48 3.28 2.14 4.41
C LEU A 48 3.59 2.44 2.94
N GLY A 49 2.64 3.09 2.28
CA GLY A 49 2.80 3.59 0.92
C GLY A 49 2.15 4.95 0.74
N GLU A 50 2.38 5.54 -0.42
CA GLU A 50 1.79 6.80 -0.85
C GLU A 50 0.99 6.54 -2.13
N ILE A 51 -0.24 7.06 -2.19
CA ILE A 51 -1.02 7.06 -3.42
C ILE A 51 -0.74 8.38 -4.15
N LEU A 52 -0.31 8.30 -5.40
CA LEU A 52 -0.08 9.44 -6.27
C LEU A 52 -0.51 9.07 -7.69
N GLU A 53 -1.34 9.90 -8.33
CA GLU A 53 -1.73 9.73 -9.75
C GLU A 53 -2.24 8.31 -10.08
N ASN A 54 -3.14 7.79 -9.25
CA ASN A 54 -3.71 6.43 -9.37
C ASN A 54 -2.67 5.30 -9.28
N LYS A 55 -1.50 5.55 -8.69
CA LYS A 55 -0.49 4.53 -8.38
C LYS A 55 -0.21 4.48 -6.89
N LEU A 56 0.09 3.29 -6.39
CA LEU A 56 0.56 3.06 -5.03
C LEU A 56 2.08 2.88 -5.05
N PHE A 57 2.77 3.78 -4.37
CA PHE A 57 4.21 3.77 -4.20
C PHE A 57 4.57 3.23 -2.80
N PRO A 58 5.29 2.10 -2.69
CA PRO A 58 5.83 1.63 -1.42
C PRO A 58 6.79 2.67 -0.83
N LYS A 59 6.69 2.93 0.48
CA LYS A 59 7.60 3.88 1.18
C LYS A 59 8.36 3.22 2.31
N ARG A 60 7.65 2.50 3.19
CA ARG A 60 8.26 1.78 4.30
C ARG A 60 7.60 0.43 4.46
N LEU A 61 8.27 -0.60 3.98
CA LEU A 61 7.81 -1.98 4.01
C LEU A 61 8.30 -2.66 5.29
N LEU A 62 7.55 -3.66 5.75
CA LEU A 62 8.08 -4.60 6.72
C LEU A 62 9.17 -5.44 6.05
N ALA A 63 10.31 -5.58 6.73
CA ALA A 63 11.35 -6.49 6.29
C ALA A 63 10.78 -7.91 6.24
N THR A 64 10.86 -8.55 5.09
CA THR A 64 10.69 -9.99 4.96
C THR A 64 12.07 -10.61 5.18
N ASN A 65 12.26 -11.23 6.36
CA ASN A 65 13.39 -12.14 6.59
C ASN A 65 13.33 -13.34 5.64
#